data_AF-A0A7Y3DVK6-F1
#
_entry.id   AF-A0A7Y3DVK6-F1
#
_cell.length_a   1.000
_cell.length_b   1.000
_cell.length_c   1.000
_cell.angle_alpha   90.00
_cell.angle_beta   90.00
_cell.angle_gamma   90.00
#
_symmetry.space_group_name_H-M   'P 1'
#
loop_
_entity.id
_entity.type
_entity.pdbx_description
1 polymer ?
#
loop_
_entity_poly.entity_id
_entity_poly.type
_entity_poly.pdbx_seq_one_letter_code
_entity_poly.pdbx_strand_id
1 'polypeptide(L)' 'MTEYIQLAKSISLEAYGIKDSISHYQLTADKLHDLTIKKGQGTEASTGALAVNTGEFTGRSPL' A
#
# COMPACT_ATOMS: atom_id res chain seq x y z
N MET A 1 25.32 -2.22 12.71
CA MET A 1 24.08 -1.87 12.00
C MET A 1 22.98 -1.90 13.04
N THR A 2 22.42 -0.74 13.38
CA THR A 2 21.50 -0.59 14.51
C THR A 2 20.08 -0.73 13.98
N GLU A 3 19.36 -1.78 14.40
CA GLU A 3 17.94 -1.96 14.12
C GLU A 3 17.14 -0.92 14.92
N TYR A 4 16.53 0.05 14.23
CA TYR A 4 15.58 0.97 14.84
C TYR A 4 14.24 0.25 15.03
N ILE A 5 13.92 -0.12 16.28
CA ILE A 5 12.59 -0.62 16.63
C ILE A 5 11.65 0.59 16.64
N GLN A 6 10.93 0.78 15.54
CA GLN A 6 9.85 1.74 15.46
C GLN A 6 8.68 1.20 16.30
N LEU A 7 8.50 1.75 17.49
CA LEU A 7 7.39 1.42 18.39
C LEU A 7 6.08 1.72 17.66
N ALA A 8 5.45 0.71 17.07
CA ALA A 8 4.20 0.87 16.33
C ALA A 8 3.11 1.28 17.32
N LYS A 9 2.73 2.56 17.30
CA LYS A 9 1.50 3.01 17.96
C LYS A 9 0.37 2.18 17.34
N SER A 10 -0.31 1.36 18.14
CA SER A 10 -1.48 0.62 17.65
C SER A 10 -2.53 1.65 17.25
N ILE A 11 -2.76 1.77 15.94
CA ILE A 11 -3.82 2.62 15.40
C ILE A 11 -5.05 1.73 15.32
N SER A 12 -5.96 1.91 16.28
CA SER A 12 -7.29 1.32 16.17
C SER A 12 -8.09 2.06 15.11
N LEU A 13 -8.74 1.29 14.23
CA LEU A 13 -9.68 1.79 13.22
C LEU A 13 -11.14 1.49 13.59
N GLU A 14 -11.39 1.00 14.81
CA GLU A 14 -12.73 0.60 15.28
C GLU A 14 -13.71 1.78 15.27
N ALA A 15 -13.23 2.99 15.55
CA ALA A 15 -14.03 4.22 15.49
C ALA A 15 -14.59 4.50 14.07
N TYR A 16 -13.97 3.94 13.03
CA TYR A 16 -14.43 3.99 11.64
C TYR A 16 -15.18 2.72 11.20
N GLY A 17 -15.47 1.81 12.14
CA GLY A 17 -16.18 0.55 11.89
C GLY A 17 -15.31 -0.59 11.36
N ILE A 18 -13.98 -0.43 11.29
CA ILE A 18 -13.06 -1.47 10.82
C ILE A 18 -12.57 -2.28 12.01
N LYS A 19 -12.86 -3.58 12.01
CA LYS A 19 -12.49 -4.55 13.06
C LYS A 19 -11.41 -5.51 12.55
N ASP A 20 -10.59 -6.04 13.45
CA ASP A 20 -9.59 -7.09 13.18
C ASP A 20 -8.64 -6.78 12.00
N SER A 21 -8.32 -5.49 11.78
CA SER A 21 -7.49 -5.06 10.66
C SER A 21 -6.00 -5.23 10.91
N ILE A 22 -5.28 -5.72 9.89
CA ILE A 22 -3.83 -5.66 9.84
C ILE A 22 -3.41 -4.29 9.26
N SER A 23 -2.93 -3.41 10.14
CA SER A 23 -2.51 -2.05 9.75
C SER A 23 -1.02 -2.00 9.41
N HIS A 24 -0.70 -1.76 8.14
CA HIS A 24 0.67 -1.47 7.70
C HIS A 24 0.92 0.04 7.68
N TYR A 25 1.27 0.62 8.83
CA TYR A 25 1.42 2.06 8.98
C TYR A 25 2.80 2.55 8.52
N GLN A 26 2.83 3.64 7.72
CA GLN A 26 4.05 4.30 7.24
C GLN A 26 5.08 3.35 6.60
N LEU A 27 4.60 2.48 5.72
CA LEU A 27 5.52 1.73 4.86
C LEU A 27 6.31 2.69 3.96
N THR A 28 7.57 2.35 3.73
CA THR A 28 8.42 3.04 2.76
C THR A 28 7.92 2.77 1.34
N ALA A 29 8.29 3.63 0.39
CA ALA A 29 7.95 3.47 -1.02
C ALA A 29 8.38 2.09 -1.55
N ASP A 30 9.58 1.63 -1.23
CA ASP A 30 10.09 0.31 -1.67
C ASP A 30 9.23 -0.85 -1.14
N LYS A 31 8.85 -0.81 0.15
CA LYS A 31 7.97 -1.83 0.74
C LYS A 31 6.59 -1.83 0.08
N LEU A 32 6.06 -0.66 -0.29
CA LEU A 32 4.80 -0.55 -1.03
C LEU A 32 4.94 -1.08 -2.45
N HIS A 33 6.05 -0.80 -3.12
CA HIS A 33 6.37 -1.34 -4.44
C HIS A 33 6.37 -2.87 -4.40
N ASP A 34 7.17 -3.47 -3.51
CA ASP A 34 7.30 -4.92 -3.37
C ASP A 34 5.96 -5.60 -3.06
N LEU A 35 5.17 -5.02 -2.14
CA LEU A 35 3.85 -5.55 -1.80
C LEU A 35 2.90 -5.52 -3.00
N THR A 36 2.96 -4.47 -3.82
CA THR A 36 2.09 -4.35 -5.00
C THR A 36 2.42 -5.44 -6.03
N ILE A 37 3.70 -5.69 -6.29
CA ILE A 37 4.15 -6.77 -7.17
C ILE A 37 3.77 -8.14 -6.60
N LYS A 38 4.04 -8.38 -5.31
CA LYS A 38 3.73 -9.66 -4.63
C LYS A 38 2.23 -9.98 -4.63
N LYS A 39 1.37 -8.96 -4.60
CA LYS A 39 -0.09 -9.12 -4.69
C LYS A 39 -0.61 -9.23 -6.12
N GLY A 40 0.26 -9.13 -7.14
CA GLY A 40 -0.15 -9.12 -8.54
C GLY A 40 -0.98 -7.89 -8.93
N GLN A 41 -0.85 -6.80 -8.17
CA GLN A 41 -1.63 -5.57 -8.35
C GLN A 41 -0.93 -4.54 -9.25
N GLY A 42 0.29 -4.86 -9.70
CA GLY A 42 1.08 -4.05 -10.61
C GLY A 42 2.23 -4.86 -11.19
N THR A 43 2.94 -4.27 -12.14
CA THR A 43 4.15 -4.84 -12.75
C THR A 43 5.26 -3.80 -12.76
N GLU A 44 6.50 -4.25 -12.69
CA GLU A 44 7.65 -3.37 -12.80
C GLU A 44 7.98 -3.12 -14.27
N ALA A 45 8.02 -1.85 -14.68
CA ALA A 45 8.42 -1.46 -16.02
C ALA A 45 9.95 -1.61 -16.18
N SER A 46 10.44 -1.59 -17.43
CA SER A 46 11.88 -1.68 -17.72
C SER A 46 12.73 -0.55 -17.11
N THR A 47 12.09 0.54 -16.68
CA THR A 47 12.72 1.67 -15.99
C THR A 47 12.75 1.51 -14.46
N GLY A 48 12.17 0.45 -13.91
CA GLY A 48 11.97 0.26 -12.46
C GLY A 48 10.74 0.99 -11.92
N ALA A 49 9.94 1.63 -12.77
CA ALA A 49 8.69 2.27 -12.35
C ALA A 49 7.58 1.25 -12.14
N LEU A 50 6.76 1.42 -11.10
CA LEU A 50 5.59 0.59 -10.86
C LEU A 50 4.44 1.00 -11.81
N ALA A 51 4.06 0.08 -12.69
CA ALA A 51 2.91 0.25 -13.58
C ALA A 51 1.68 -0.48 -13.03
N VAL A 52 0.52 0.18 -13.06
CA VAL A 52 -0.77 -0.35 -12.60
C VAL A 52 -1.84 -0.14 -13.67
N ASN A 53 -2.89 -0.98 -13.65
CA ASN A 53 -4.03 -0.86 -14.54
C ASN A 53 -5.31 -0.68 -13.71
N THR A 54 -6.03 0.42 -13.90
CA THR A 54 -7.25 0.75 -13.13
C THR A 54 -8.53 0.12 -13.69
N GLY A 55 -8.42 -0.70 -14.75
CA GLY A 55 -9.53 -1.42 -15.34
C GLY A 55 -10.50 -0.50 -16.08
N GLU A 56 -11.80 -0.66 -15.82
CA GLU A 56 -12.88 0.11 -16.46
C GLU A 56 -12.80 1.62 -16.17
N PHE A 57 -12.40 1.98 -14.95
CA PHE A 57 -12.37 3.37 -14.50
C PHE A 57 -10.99 3.98 -14.71
N THR A 58 -10.77 4.47 -15.93
CA THR A 58 -9.50 5.11 -16.35
C THR A 58 -9.47 6.62 -16.13
N GLY A 59 -10.56 7.19 -15.62
CA GLY A 59 -10.72 8.63 -15.45
C GLY A 59 -11.73 9.00 -14.37
N ARG A 60 -12.08 10.29 -14.32
CA ARG A 60 -13.08 10.81 -13.37
C ARG A 60 -14.48 10.37 -13.78
N SER A 61 -15.33 10.13 -12.79
CA SER A 61 -16.77 9.91 -12.97
C SER A 61 -17.52 11.19 -12.57
N PRO A 62 -17.70 12.18 -13.47
CA PRO A 62 -18.53 13.34 -13.17
C PRO A 62 -20.00 12.90 -13.00
N LEU A 63 -20.69 13.61 -12.10
CA LEU A 63 -22.14 13.47 -11.85
C LEU A 63 -22.97 14.18 -12.91
#